data_AF-A0A1B8ED39-F1
#
_entry.id   AF-A0A1B8ED39-F1
#
_cell.length_a   1.000
_cell.length_b   1.000
_cell.length_c   1.000
_cell.angle_alpha   90.00
_cell.angle_beta   90.00
_cell.angle_gamma   90.00
#
_symmetry.space_group_name_H-M   'P 1'
#
loop_
_entity.id
_entity.type
_entity.pdbx_description
1 polymer ?
#
loop_
_entity_poly.entity_id
_entity_poly.type
_entity_poly.pdbx_seq_one_letter_code
_entity_poly.pdbx_strand_id
1 'polypeptide(L)'
;MRATRSSVQKRDVGGEAYEEKSSDLSEPALETSRKTRRPAKKPRVDKEGLDRTRAGKATQAPKTGAEVTIKTEDLNGADIDPESGADIDEDVAAVKRDAARPPPVNSEYLPLPWKGRLGYACINTYLRSSTPPVFSSRTCRIASILAHRHPLHDETLPEHAVHNRPNKAAPADVARGSRYVEEIGLANARDVPRMLRWNEKYGIRFMRLSSDMFPFASHEVYGYKLAPFAAGALEEVGRLAAKLGHRLTMHPGQYTQLGSPRQGVVENAVRDLEYHDEMLSLLRLPEQQDRDAVMVLHLGGTFGDKTATIERFKTNYKALSASVKKRLVLENDDVGWSVHDLLPVCEELNIPLILDFHHHNIIFDASQVREGTHDIVPLFPRIKATWDRKRIRQKMHYSEPRPEAVTARQRRRHNPRPSGLPPCPDDMDLMIEAKDKEQAVFGLMRTFKLPGWDGFADIIPYERTDDKRGAPKKVVRGTETKAAGDIGKVGDASSEIGGVDEVAEDEIGMGGEDGRVYWPPGMEEWLRPKKREVKKST
;
A
#
# COMPACT_ATOMS: atom_id res chain seq x y z
N MET A 1 56.90 1.87 -20.68
CA MET A 1 57.35 1.79 -22.09
C MET A 1 57.08 0.38 -22.60
N ARG A 2 56.48 0.28 -23.81
CA ARG A 2 56.25 -0.92 -24.66
C ARG A 2 55.36 -2.03 -24.05
N ALA A 3 54.07 -2.13 -24.36
CA ALA A 3 53.39 -2.36 -25.65
C ALA A 3 53.62 -3.76 -26.25
N THR A 4 52.61 -4.61 -26.15
CA THR A 4 52.37 -5.74 -27.07
C THR A 4 50.88 -5.76 -27.43
N ARG A 5 50.60 -5.44 -28.70
CA ARG A 5 49.31 -5.65 -29.37
C ARG A 5 49.29 -7.10 -29.87
N SER A 6 48.16 -7.78 -29.70
CA SER A 6 47.81 -8.95 -30.50
C SER A 6 46.36 -8.83 -30.95
N SER A 7 46.18 -9.16 -32.22
CA SER A 7 45.04 -8.92 -33.12
C SER A 7 43.85 -9.84 -32.88
N VAL A 8 42.64 -9.29 -32.89
CA VAL A 8 41.38 -10.04 -33.01
C VAL A 8 40.89 -9.97 -34.46
N GLN A 9 40.68 -11.14 -35.05
CA GLN A 9 40.13 -11.35 -36.38
C GLN A 9 38.66 -10.90 -36.46
N LYS A 10 38.34 -10.12 -37.50
CA LYS A 10 36.97 -9.89 -38.00
C LYS A 10 36.43 -11.19 -38.60
N ARG A 11 35.19 -11.55 -38.27
CA ARG A 11 34.39 -12.49 -39.07
C ARG A 11 33.31 -11.68 -39.79
N ASP A 12 33.28 -11.89 -41.11
CA ASP A 12 32.30 -11.35 -42.03
C ASP A 12 30.89 -11.86 -41.73
N VAL A 13 29.94 -10.95 -41.91
CA VAL A 13 28.50 -11.15 -41.84
C VAL A 13 28.04 -11.47 -43.26
N GLY A 14 27.67 -12.73 -43.50
CA GLY A 14 26.94 -13.13 -44.70
C GLY A 14 25.46 -12.83 -44.51
N GLY A 15 24.92 -12.00 -45.40
CA GLY A 15 23.50 -11.68 -45.46
C GLY A 15 22.72 -12.76 -46.22
N GLU A 16 21.58 -13.14 -45.66
CA GLU A 16 20.50 -13.77 -46.41
C GLU A 16 19.24 -12.93 -46.20
N ALA A 17 18.65 -12.54 -47.34
CA ALA A 17 17.43 -11.76 -47.44
C ALA A 17 16.24 -12.62 -47.00
N TYR A 18 15.41 -12.07 -46.12
CA TYR A 18 14.08 -12.61 -45.82
C TYR A 18 13.03 -11.60 -46.29
N GLU A 19 12.20 -12.06 -47.21
CA GLU A 19 11.07 -11.35 -47.81
C GLU A 19 10.06 -10.91 -46.73
N GLU A 20 9.60 -9.66 -46.84
CA GLU A 20 8.45 -9.14 -46.10
C GLU A 20 7.18 -9.89 -46.51
N LYS A 21 6.58 -10.61 -45.56
CA LYS A 21 5.16 -10.98 -45.61
C LYS A 21 4.39 -10.13 -44.62
N SER A 22 3.55 -9.24 -45.13
CA SER A 22 2.51 -8.56 -44.39
C SER A 22 1.51 -9.59 -43.84
N SER A 23 1.44 -9.74 -42.53
CA SER A 23 0.36 -10.47 -41.87
C SER A 23 -0.64 -9.46 -41.30
N ASP A 24 -1.72 -9.26 -42.04
CA ASP A 24 -2.97 -8.68 -41.56
C ASP A 24 -3.46 -9.52 -40.37
N LEU A 25 -3.48 -8.94 -39.18
CA LEU A 25 -4.08 -9.53 -37.99
C LEU A 25 -5.45 -8.91 -37.77
N SER A 26 -6.46 -9.48 -38.43
CA SER A 26 -7.87 -9.24 -38.12
C SER A 26 -8.25 -9.87 -36.76
N GLU A 27 -8.94 -9.10 -35.93
CA GLU A 27 -9.51 -9.53 -34.64
C GLU A 27 -10.51 -10.70 -34.79
N PRO A 28 -10.66 -11.59 -33.79
CA PRO A 28 -11.72 -12.59 -33.81
C PRO A 28 -13.08 -11.96 -33.44
N ALA A 29 -14.06 -12.19 -34.30
CA ALA A 29 -15.46 -11.79 -34.10
C ALA A 29 -16.13 -12.61 -32.99
N LEU A 30 -16.77 -11.92 -32.03
CA LEU A 30 -17.68 -12.52 -31.04
C LEU A 30 -19.01 -12.87 -31.71
N GLU A 31 -19.25 -14.17 -31.90
CA GLU A 31 -20.53 -14.70 -32.37
C GLU A 31 -21.61 -14.58 -31.27
N THR A 32 -22.67 -13.86 -31.57
CA THR A 32 -23.83 -13.68 -30.68
C THR A 32 -24.94 -14.66 -31.04
N SER A 33 -25.09 -15.74 -30.28
CA SER A 33 -26.28 -16.61 -30.37
C SER A 33 -27.38 -16.12 -29.42
N ARG A 34 -28.40 -15.46 -29.98
CA ARG A 34 -29.69 -15.19 -29.33
C ARG A 34 -30.47 -16.50 -29.09
N LYS A 35 -30.78 -16.83 -27.84
CA LYS A 35 -31.97 -17.63 -27.49
C LYS A 35 -32.78 -16.95 -26.39
N THR A 36 -34.00 -16.58 -26.77
CA THR A 36 -35.06 -15.95 -25.97
C THR A 36 -35.62 -16.88 -24.89
N ARG A 37 -35.79 -16.38 -23.66
CA ARG A 37 -36.77 -16.90 -22.69
C ARG A 37 -37.35 -15.76 -21.84
N ARG A 38 -38.69 -15.65 -21.84
CA ARG A 38 -39.53 -14.65 -21.15
C ARG A 38 -39.53 -14.85 -19.62
N PRO A 39 -39.75 -13.79 -18.81
CA PRO A 39 -39.88 -13.90 -17.36
C PRO A 39 -41.34 -14.10 -16.93
N ALA A 40 -41.56 -14.99 -15.95
CA ALA A 40 -42.83 -15.14 -15.24
C ALA A 40 -42.79 -14.37 -13.90
N LYS A 41 -43.81 -13.53 -13.68
CA LYS A 41 -44.06 -12.76 -12.45
C LYS A 41 -44.46 -13.68 -11.29
N LYS A 42 -44.02 -13.36 -10.06
CA LYS A 42 -44.68 -13.80 -8.82
C LYS A 42 -45.05 -12.58 -7.96
N PRO A 43 -46.17 -12.61 -7.22
CA PRO A 43 -46.71 -11.44 -6.53
C PRO A 43 -46.20 -11.29 -5.09
N ARG A 44 -46.24 -10.04 -4.61
CA ARG A 44 -46.10 -9.62 -3.21
C ARG A 44 -47.33 -10.02 -2.39
N VAL A 45 -47.12 -10.46 -1.14
CA VAL A 45 -48.09 -10.33 -0.03
C VAL A 45 -47.31 -10.07 1.28
N ASP A 46 -47.90 -9.19 2.08
CA ASP A 46 -47.38 -8.51 3.26
C ASP A 46 -47.25 -9.39 4.52
N LYS A 47 -46.44 -8.94 5.49
CA LYS A 47 -46.30 -9.53 6.83
C LYS A 47 -46.94 -8.61 7.87
N GLU A 48 -47.90 -9.14 8.63
CA GLU A 48 -48.28 -8.66 9.96
C GLU A 48 -48.23 -9.80 10.99
N GLY A 49 -47.70 -9.50 12.18
CA GLY A 49 -48.39 -9.78 13.45
C GLY A 49 -48.20 -11.10 14.22
N LEU A 50 -47.62 -10.96 15.42
CA LEU A 50 -47.76 -11.76 16.67
C LEU A 50 -47.15 -13.18 16.71
N ASP A 51 -46.18 -13.48 17.59
CA ASP A 51 -46.10 -13.53 19.07
C ASP A 51 -46.50 -14.90 19.69
N ARG A 52 -45.67 -15.34 20.65
CA ARG A 52 -45.92 -16.31 21.74
C ARG A 52 -45.55 -17.80 21.61
N THR A 53 -44.38 -18.07 22.20
CA THR A 53 -44.09 -18.99 23.34
C THR A 53 -44.39 -20.49 23.29
N ARG A 54 -43.34 -21.22 23.73
CA ARG A 54 -43.25 -22.19 24.84
C ARG A 54 -43.02 -23.68 24.49
N ALA A 55 -41.80 -24.09 24.85
CA ALA A 55 -41.43 -25.19 25.74
C ALA A 55 -41.74 -26.65 25.36
N GLY A 56 -40.72 -27.50 25.50
CA GLY A 56 -40.92 -28.93 25.73
C GLY A 56 -39.66 -29.77 25.52
N LYS A 57 -39.06 -30.24 26.62
CA LYS A 57 -37.88 -31.12 26.73
C LYS A 57 -38.08 -32.47 26.00
N ALA A 58 -36.99 -33.08 25.51
CA ALA A 58 -36.40 -34.30 26.10
C ALA A 58 -35.30 -34.92 25.21
N THR A 59 -34.28 -35.42 25.91
CA THR A 59 -33.05 -36.13 25.54
C THR A 59 -33.24 -37.45 24.76
N GLN A 60 -32.31 -37.76 23.84
CA GLN A 60 -31.57 -39.04 23.77
C GLN A 60 -30.47 -39.01 22.69
N ALA A 61 -29.31 -39.58 23.03
CA ALA A 61 -28.12 -39.76 22.18
C ALA A 61 -28.12 -41.18 21.52
N PRO A 62 -27.02 -41.67 20.93
CA PRO A 62 -26.38 -41.24 19.66
C PRO A 62 -26.23 -42.44 18.68
N LYS A 63 -26.14 -42.23 17.37
CA LYS A 63 -25.59 -43.26 16.43
C LYS A 63 -24.85 -42.65 15.23
N THR A 64 -23.54 -42.86 15.24
CA THR A 64 -22.63 -43.30 14.16
C THR A 64 -22.99 -43.03 12.69
N GLY A 65 -22.05 -42.37 12.01
CA GLY A 65 -21.51 -42.78 10.70
C GLY A 65 -22.23 -42.28 9.45
N ALA A 66 -21.64 -41.28 8.77
CA ALA A 66 -21.65 -41.18 7.31
C ALA A 66 -20.66 -40.09 6.86
N GLU A 67 -19.72 -40.48 6.00
CA GLU A 67 -18.96 -39.59 5.14
C GLU A 67 -19.89 -38.63 4.40
N VAL A 68 -19.51 -37.35 4.32
CA VAL A 68 -20.09 -36.43 3.34
C VAL A 68 -18.96 -35.76 2.59
N THR A 69 -18.79 -36.24 1.36
CA THR A 69 -18.07 -35.62 0.25
C THR A 69 -18.58 -34.19 0.06
N ILE A 70 -17.75 -33.18 0.28
CA ILE A 70 -18.08 -31.79 -0.10
C ILE A 70 -17.55 -31.54 -1.50
N LYS A 71 -18.50 -31.38 -2.43
CA LYS A 71 -18.28 -30.89 -3.78
C LYS A 71 -17.68 -29.49 -3.73
N THR A 72 -16.55 -29.32 -4.41
CA THR A 72 -15.97 -28.02 -4.72
C THR A 72 -16.79 -27.40 -5.85
N GLU A 73 -17.54 -26.35 -5.57
CA GLU A 73 -18.12 -25.49 -6.60
C GLU A 73 -17.28 -24.20 -6.69
N ASP A 74 -16.81 -23.94 -7.90
CA ASP A 74 -16.02 -22.79 -8.31
C ASP A 74 -16.75 -21.47 -7.99
N LEU A 75 -16.08 -20.60 -7.25
CA LEU A 75 -16.47 -19.20 -7.13
C LEU A 75 -15.41 -18.31 -7.78
N ASN A 76 -15.86 -17.66 -8.86
CA ASN A 76 -15.21 -16.61 -9.60
C ASN A 76 -14.53 -15.57 -8.72
N GLY A 77 -13.36 -15.11 -9.18
CA GLY A 77 -12.59 -14.02 -8.60
C GLY A 77 -13.41 -12.76 -8.44
N ALA A 78 -13.74 -12.46 -7.19
CA ALA A 78 -14.06 -11.13 -6.71
C ALA A 78 -12.91 -10.69 -5.80
N ASP A 79 -12.52 -9.43 -5.89
CA ASP A 79 -11.56 -8.78 -5.02
C ASP A 79 -11.93 -9.03 -3.54
N ILE A 80 -11.22 -9.98 -2.92
CA ILE A 80 -11.21 -10.12 -1.46
C ILE A 80 -10.01 -9.31 -1.00
N ASP A 81 -10.28 -8.06 -0.62
CA ASP A 81 -9.47 -7.41 0.39
C ASP A 81 -9.41 -8.37 1.60
N PRO A 82 -8.23 -8.88 2.00
CA PRO A 82 -8.10 -9.80 3.13
C PRO A 82 -8.60 -9.20 4.44
N GLU A 83 -8.88 -7.89 4.48
CA GLU A 83 -9.48 -7.20 5.63
C GLU A 83 -11.01 -7.00 5.56
N SER A 84 -11.68 -7.26 4.41
CA SER A 84 -13.12 -7.05 4.26
C SER A 84 -13.94 -8.08 5.06
N GLY A 85 -14.55 -7.59 6.15
CA GLY A 85 -15.22 -8.40 7.16
C GLY A 85 -16.67 -8.74 6.83
N ALA A 86 -17.02 -10.00 7.04
CA ALA A 86 -18.23 -10.35 7.78
C ALA A 86 -17.76 -11.12 9.01
N ASP A 87 -17.98 -10.55 10.20
CA ASP A 87 -17.77 -11.24 11.47
C ASP A 87 -18.82 -12.36 11.56
N ILE A 88 -18.40 -13.55 11.15
CA ILE A 88 -19.16 -14.78 11.33
C ILE A 88 -19.06 -15.11 12.82
N ASP A 89 -20.19 -15.37 13.48
CA ASP A 89 -20.28 -15.96 14.82
C ASP A 89 -19.16 -16.99 15.00
N GLU A 90 -18.07 -16.57 15.66
CA GLU A 90 -16.93 -17.43 15.86
C GLU A 90 -17.36 -18.54 16.79
N ASP A 91 -17.12 -19.79 16.40
CA ASP A 91 -17.39 -20.94 17.25
C ASP A 91 -16.71 -20.72 18.61
N VAL A 92 -17.51 -20.63 19.67
CA VAL A 92 -17.04 -20.43 21.04
C VAL A 92 -15.96 -21.45 21.40
N ALA A 93 -16.00 -22.66 20.82
CA ALA A 93 -14.96 -23.66 21.00
C ALA A 93 -13.62 -23.24 20.36
N ALA A 94 -13.64 -22.62 19.18
CA ALA A 94 -12.45 -22.07 18.53
C ALA A 94 -11.85 -20.91 19.33
N VAL A 95 -12.70 -19.99 19.80
CA VAL A 95 -12.27 -18.88 20.67
C VAL A 95 -11.63 -19.41 21.96
N LYS A 96 -12.26 -20.39 22.63
CA LYS A 96 -11.71 -21.00 23.85
C LYS A 96 -10.37 -21.69 23.59
N ARG A 97 -10.22 -22.39 22.46
CA ARG A 97 -8.98 -23.06 22.08
C ARG A 97 -7.85 -22.03 21.89
N ASP A 98 -8.11 -20.98 21.13
CA ASP A 98 -7.09 -19.97 20.83
C ASP A 98 -6.78 -19.10 22.04
N ALA A 99 -7.75 -18.86 22.93
CA ALA A 99 -7.56 -18.18 24.21
C ALA A 99 -6.78 -19.03 25.23
N ALA A 100 -6.79 -20.36 25.11
CA ALA A 100 -6.03 -21.26 25.98
C ALA A 100 -4.53 -21.36 25.61
N ARG A 101 -4.08 -20.61 24.59
CA ARG A 101 -2.66 -20.55 24.24
C ARG A 101 -1.82 -20.07 25.43
N PRO A 102 -0.59 -20.58 25.61
CA PRO A 102 0.31 -20.06 26.63
C PRO A 102 0.59 -18.56 26.43
N PRO A 103 0.82 -17.80 27.51
CA PRO A 103 1.25 -16.40 27.40
C PRO A 103 2.55 -16.27 26.58
N PRO A 104 2.71 -15.18 25.79
CA PRO A 104 3.93 -14.94 25.04
C PRO A 104 5.11 -14.66 25.97
N VAL A 105 6.30 -15.13 25.59
CA VAL A 105 7.56 -14.90 26.28
C VAL A 105 8.32 -13.79 25.56
N ASN A 106 8.23 -12.58 26.11
CA ASN A 106 8.82 -11.38 25.52
C ASN A 106 10.19 -11.08 26.14
N SER A 107 11.09 -10.54 25.31
CA SER A 107 12.37 -10.02 25.79
C SER A 107 12.15 -8.78 26.66
N GLU A 108 12.95 -8.64 27.72
CA GLU A 108 12.98 -7.43 28.55
C GLU A 108 13.80 -6.29 27.90
N TYR A 109 14.54 -6.59 26.84
CA TYR A 109 15.40 -5.61 26.18
C TYR A 109 14.58 -4.62 25.35
N LEU A 110 14.82 -3.33 25.59
CA LEU A 110 14.24 -2.23 24.84
C LEU A 110 15.37 -1.44 24.15
N PRO A 111 15.23 -1.09 22.86
CA PRO A 111 16.31 -0.49 22.07
C PRO A 111 16.48 1.01 22.32
N LEU A 112 16.69 1.41 23.56
CA LEU A 112 16.87 2.79 23.98
C LEU A 112 18.29 3.05 24.53
N PRO A 113 18.89 4.23 24.27
CA PRO A 113 18.38 5.31 23.42
C PRO A 113 18.35 4.94 21.93
N TRP A 114 17.26 5.26 21.23
CA TRP A 114 17.08 4.93 19.82
C TRP A 114 17.95 5.81 18.92
N LYS A 115 18.70 5.17 18.02
CA LYS A 115 19.58 5.80 17.01
C LYS A 115 19.19 5.42 15.57
N GLY A 116 18.32 4.43 15.42
CA GLY A 116 17.87 3.90 14.15
C GLY A 116 16.86 4.80 13.45
N ARG A 117 16.17 4.25 12.45
CA ARG A 117 15.11 4.94 11.72
C ARG A 117 13.79 4.23 11.95
N LEU A 118 12.78 4.97 12.37
CA LEU A 118 11.40 4.51 12.24
C LEU A 118 10.85 4.94 10.89
N GLY A 119 10.07 4.07 10.27
CA GLY A 119 9.41 4.34 9.00
C GLY A 119 7.98 3.85 8.95
N TYR A 120 7.24 4.31 7.95
CA TYR A 120 5.88 3.87 7.67
C TYR A 120 5.70 3.58 6.17
N ALA A 121 4.55 3.01 5.82
CA ALA A 121 4.29 2.50 4.48
C ALA A 121 3.30 3.34 3.64
N CYS A 122 3.69 3.55 2.39
CA CYS A 122 2.90 3.98 1.23
C CYS A 122 2.36 5.41 1.26
N ILE A 123 1.64 5.79 2.32
CA ILE A 123 0.83 7.01 2.34
C ILE A 123 0.97 7.73 3.68
N ASN A 124 0.95 9.06 3.63
CA ASN A 124 0.85 9.92 4.80
C ASN A 124 -0.62 10.34 4.92
N THR A 125 -1.29 9.97 6.01
CA THR A 125 -2.75 10.18 6.13
C THR A 125 -3.09 11.65 6.28
N TYR A 126 -2.24 12.43 6.99
CA TYR A 126 -2.39 13.88 7.10
C TYR A 126 -2.37 14.57 5.73
N LEU A 127 -1.32 14.34 4.93
CA LEU A 127 -1.13 14.92 3.60
C LEU A 127 -2.20 14.49 2.59
N ARG A 128 -2.68 13.24 2.68
CA ARG A 128 -3.79 12.74 1.86
C ARG A 128 -5.07 13.53 2.10
N SER A 129 -5.27 14.07 3.30
CA SER A 129 -6.48 14.80 3.66
C SER A 129 -6.46 16.29 3.25
N SER A 130 -5.31 16.81 2.86
CA SER A 130 -5.07 18.20 2.43
C SER A 130 -5.73 18.54 1.09
N THR A 131 -5.74 19.83 0.73
CA THR A 131 -6.29 20.32 -0.54
C THR A 131 -5.25 21.16 -1.30
N PRO A 132 -4.72 20.66 -2.44
CA PRO A 132 -4.98 19.35 -3.04
C PRO A 132 -4.42 18.18 -2.19
N PRO A 133 -4.97 16.96 -2.32
CA PRO A 133 -4.47 15.79 -1.60
C PRO A 133 -3.13 15.34 -2.17
N VAL A 134 -2.19 15.02 -1.29
CA VAL A 134 -0.83 14.54 -1.64
C VAL A 134 -0.70 13.08 -1.24
N PHE A 135 -0.51 12.19 -2.21
CA PHE A 135 -0.31 10.75 -1.99
C PHE A 135 0.22 10.08 -3.26
N SER A 136 0.90 8.94 -3.15
CA SER A 136 1.56 8.30 -4.30
C SER A 136 0.92 6.96 -4.72
N SER A 137 -0.40 6.83 -4.61
CA SER A 137 -1.12 5.57 -4.87
C SER A 137 -2.44 5.78 -5.63
N ARG A 138 -2.51 6.80 -6.50
CA ARG A 138 -3.63 6.97 -7.43
C ARG A 138 -3.64 5.81 -8.40
N THR A 139 -4.81 5.25 -8.67
CA THR A 139 -5.02 4.19 -9.65
C THR A 139 -6.29 4.47 -10.45
N CYS A 140 -6.51 3.69 -11.50
CA CYS A 140 -7.71 3.76 -12.33
C CYS A 140 -8.26 2.37 -12.62
N ARG A 141 -9.38 2.29 -13.34
CA ARG A 141 -9.89 1.02 -13.88
C ARG A 141 -9.43 0.88 -15.33
N ILE A 142 -9.30 -0.35 -15.81
CA ILE A 142 -9.08 -0.61 -17.25
C ILE A 142 -10.17 0.05 -18.11
N ALA A 143 -11.41 0.07 -17.64
CA ALA A 143 -12.49 0.79 -18.31
C ALA A 143 -12.22 2.30 -18.47
N SER A 144 -11.49 2.92 -17.54
CA SER A 144 -11.04 4.31 -17.65
C SER A 144 -10.00 4.45 -18.76
N ILE A 145 -9.00 3.56 -18.82
CA ILE A 145 -7.99 3.52 -19.89
C ILE A 145 -8.68 3.42 -21.25
N LEU A 146 -9.63 2.50 -21.39
CA LEU A 146 -10.40 2.31 -22.62
C LEU A 146 -11.24 3.54 -22.98
N ALA A 147 -11.90 4.17 -22.01
CA ALA A 147 -12.66 5.39 -22.24
C ALA A 147 -11.75 6.55 -22.71
N HIS A 148 -10.55 6.66 -22.15
CA HIS A 148 -9.57 7.70 -22.49
C HIS A 148 -8.81 7.43 -23.79
N ARG A 149 -9.14 6.35 -24.53
CA ARG A 149 -8.74 6.23 -25.94
C ARG A 149 -9.46 7.25 -26.83
N HIS A 150 -10.57 7.79 -26.36
CA HIS A 150 -11.36 8.77 -27.09
C HIS A 150 -11.06 10.19 -26.60
N PRO A 151 -11.08 11.21 -27.49
CA PRO A 151 -10.96 12.61 -27.08
C PRO A 151 -12.12 13.04 -26.19
N LEU A 152 -11.97 14.14 -25.46
CA LEU A 152 -13.08 14.77 -24.75
C LEU A 152 -14.13 15.30 -25.74
N HIS A 153 -15.34 15.59 -25.26
CA HIS A 153 -16.35 16.27 -26.07
C HIS A 153 -15.89 17.66 -26.52
N ASP A 154 -15.16 18.36 -25.64
CA ASP A 154 -14.46 19.61 -25.93
C ASP A 154 -13.01 19.51 -25.40
N GLU A 155 -12.03 19.44 -26.30
CA GLU A 155 -10.61 19.32 -25.93
C GLU A 155 -10.00 20.63 -25.42
N THR A 156 -10.71 21.75 -25.53
CA THR A 156 -10.26 23.04 -25.01
C THR A 156 -10.58 23.24 -23.53
N LEU A 157 -11.48 22.40 -22.99
CA LEU A 157 -11.92 22.43 -21.61
C LEU A 157 -11.28 21.28 -20.80
N PRO A 158 -11.07 21.46 -19.49
CA PRO A 158 -10.61 20.37 -18.64
C PRO A 158 -11.65 19.24 -18.58
N GLU A 159 -11.19 18.02 -18.28
CA GLU A 159 -12.08 16.89 -18.07
C GLU A 159 -13.01 17.16 -16.88
N HIS A 160 -14.30 16.85 -17.05
CA HIS A 160 -15.30 16.92 -16.01
C HIS A 160 -16.25 15.73 -16.12
N ALA A 161 -16.49 15.05 -14.99
CA ALA A 161 -17.27 13.81 -14.93
C ALA A 161 -18.64 13.86 -15.64
N VAL A 162 -19.30 15.01 -15.58
CA VAL A 162 -20.61 15.26 -16.22
C VAL A 162 -20.50 16.10 -17.51
N HIS A 163 -19.83 17.24 -17.45
CA HIS A 163 -19.89 18.27 -18.50
C HIS A 163 -18.89 18.08 -19.65
N ASN A 164 -17.76 17.42 -19.43
CA ASN A 164 -16.74 17.24 -20.45
C ASN A 164 -15.99 15.91 -20.27
N ARG A 165 -16.59 14.83 -20.77
CA ARG A 165 -16.10 13.45 -20.63
C ARG A 165 -15.58 12.91 -21.96
N PRO A 166 -14.85 11.78 -21.97
CA PRO A 166 -14.43 11.13 -23.20
C PRO A 166 -15.61 10.79 -24.12
N ASN A 167 -15.55 11.27 -25.37
CA ASN A 167 -16.55 11.08 -26.41
C ASN A 167 -16.36 9.74 -27.10
N LYS A 168 -17.01 8.69 -26.58
CA LYS A 168 -16.93 7.32 -27.10
C LYS A 168 -17.40 7.14 -28.55
N ALA A 169 -18.09 8.12 -29.14
CA ALA A 169 -18.48 8.08 -30.54
C ALA A 169 -17.34 8.52 -31.49
N ALA A 170 -16.33 9.23 -30.98
CA ALA A 170 -15.15 9.59 -31.74
C ALA A 170 -14.20 8.38 -31.91
N PRO A 171 -13.30 8.39 -32.90
CA PRO A 171 -12.32 7.32 -33.08
C PRO A 171 -11.46 7.08 -31.83
N ALA A 172 -11.13 5.82 -31.57
CA ALA A 172 -10.25 5.44 -30.47
C ALA A 172 -8.77 5.50 -30.90
N ASP A 173 -7.93 6.06 -30.03
CA ASP A 173 -6.47 6.05 -30.12
C ASP A 173 -5.89 5.37 -28.86
N VAL A 174 -5.20 4.24 -29.04
CA VAL A 174 -4.56 3.50 -27.95
C VAL A 174 -3.57 4.38 -27.19
N ALA A 175 -2.83 5.26 -27.89
CA ALA A 175 -1.82 6.10 -27.28
C ALA A 175 -2.42 7.13 -26.30
N ARG A 176 -3.66 7.60 -26.53
CA ARG A 176 -4.37 8.45 -25.56
C ARG A 176 -4.67 7.71 -24.25
N GLY A 177 -5.12 6.46 -24.35
CA GLY A 177 -5.34 5.60 -23.19
C GLY A 177 -4.05 5.34 -22.40
N SER A 178 -2.94 5.09 -23.10
CA SER A 178 -1.62 4.93 -22.47
C SER A 178 -1.18 6.21 -21.76
N ARG A 179 -1.26 7.38 -22.42
CA ARG A 179 -0.91 8.67 -21.80
C ARG A 179 -1.72 8.95 -20.53
N TYR A 180 -3.01 8.65 -20.54
CA TYR A 180 -3.87 8.81 -19.37
C TYR A 180 -3.36 8.02 -18.15
N VAL A 181 -3.00 6.74 -18.32
CA VAL A 181 -2.52 5.93 -17.19
C VAL A 181 -1.10 6.32 -16.77
N GLU A 182 -0.24 6.70 -17.73
CA GLU A 182 1.10 7.23 -17.48
C GLU A 182 1.07 8.53 -16.67
N GLU A 183 0.15 9.45 -16.98
CA GLU A 183 -0.05 10.72 -16.27
C GLU A 183 -0.45 10.50 -14.80
N ILE A 184 -1.26 9.47 -14.50
CA ILE A 184 -1.58 9.10 -13.12
C ILE A 184 -0.32 8.67 -12.37
N GLY A 185 0.50 7.82 -12.98
CA GLY A 185 1.76 7.37 -12.39
C GLY A 185 2.75 8.52 -12.19
N LEU A 186 2.83 9.43 -13.15
CA LEU A 186 3.66 10.62 -13.07
C LEU A 186 3.20 11.57 -11.96
N ALA A 187 1.89 11.74 -11.76
CA ALA A 187 1.34 12.50 -10.64
C ALA A 187 1.70 11.87 -9.29
N ASN A 188 1.64 10.54 -9.17
CA ASN A 188 2.08 9.83 -7.97
C ASN A 188 3.56 10.06 -7.66
N ALA A 189 4.43 9.98 -8.68
CA ALA A 189 5.86 10.25 -8.51
C ALA A 189 6.14 11.70 -8.08
N ARG A 190 5.39 12.67 -8.62
CA ARG A 190 5.52 14.11 -8.30
C ARG A 190 5.06 14.48 -6.88
N ASP A 191 4.24 13.65 -6.24
CA ASP A 191 3.83 13.86 -4.85
C ASP A 191 4.87 13.37 -3.82
N VAL A 192 5.72 12.41 -4.19
CA VAL A 192 6.71 11.83 -3.27
C VAL A 192 7.66 12.88 -2.68
N PRO A 193 8.21 13.85 -3.42
CA PRO A 193 9.07 14.88 -2.85
C PRO A 193 8.41 15.69 -1.73
N ARG A 194 7.10 15.93 -1.82
CA ARG A 194 6.33 16.61 -0.76
C ARG A 194 6.27 15.75 0.49
N MET A 195 6.02 14.45 0.33
CA MET A 195 6.01 13.50 1.45
C MET A 195 7.39 13.39 2.11
N LEU A 196 8.49 13.38 1.34
CA LEU A 196 9.85 13.35 1.91
C LEU A 196 10.19 14.60 2.71
N ARG A 197 9.80 15.79 2.24
CA ARG A 197 9.98 17.05 3.00
C ARG A 197 9.17 17.05 4.29
N TRP A 198 7.93 16.57 4.24
CA TRP A 198 7.10 16.41 5.44
C TRP A 198 7.75 15.43 6.42
N ASN A 199 8.22 14.28 5.93
CA ASN A 199 8.91 13.29 6.74
C ASN A 199 10.16 13.87 7.42
N GLU A 200 10.97 14.63 6.69
CA GLU A 200 12.13 15.32 7.27
C GLU A 200 11.74 16.33 8.35
N LYS A 201 10.69 17.15 8.14
CA LYS A 201 10.20 18.11 9.13
C LYS A 201 9.88 17.43 10.46
N TYR A 202 9.38 16.19 10.42
CA TYR A 202 8.97 15.44 11.61
C TYR A 202 9.89 14.27 11.98
N GLY A 203 11.14 14.29 11.52
CA GLY A 203 12.17 13.33 11.95
C GLY A 203 12.00 11.90 11.43
N ILE A 204 11.19 11.67 10.39
CA ILE A 204 11.01 10.36 9.76
C ILE A 204 11.94 10.24 8.56
N ARG A 205 12.86 9.25 8.58
CA ARG A 205 13.85 9.04 7.50
C ARG A 205 13.76 7.68 6.82
N PHE A 206 12.62 7.00 6.98
CA PHE A 206 12.38 5.70 6.35
C PHE A 206 10.97 5.60 5.81
N MET A 207 10.82 5.26 4.53
CA MET A 207 9.52 5.13 3.88
C MET A 207 9.48 3.94 2.93
N ARG A 208 8.41 3.15 2.99
CA ARG A 208 8.07 2.22 1.90
C ARG A 208 7.24 2.99 0.88
N LEU A 209 7.73 3.09 -0.36
CA LEU A 209 6.97 3.64 -1.47
C LEU A 209 5.80 2.71 -1.82
N SER A 210 4.73 3.29 -2.36
CA SER A 210 3.56 2.50 -2.76
C SER A 210 3.87 1.66 -4.00
N SER A 211 3.47 0.39 -3.99
CA SER A 211 3.55 -0.48 -5.17
C SER A 211 2.56 -0.05 -6.27
N ASP A 212 1.49 0.66 -5.90
CA ASP A 212 0.49 1.23 -6.81
C ASP A 212 0.91 2.56 -7.43
N MET A 213 2.19 2.96 -7.29
CA MET A 213 2.69 4.23 -7.83
C MET A 213 2.47 4.35 -9.33
N PHE A 214 2.64 3.26 -10.10
CA PHE A 214 2.40 3.23 -11.54
C PHE A 214 1.33 2.18 -11.87
N PRO A 215 0.04 2.60 -11.97
CA PRO A 215 -1.05 1.67 -12.13
C PRO A 215 -0.91 0.87 -13.43
N PHE A 216 -1.06 -0.45 -13.33
CA PHE A 216 -0.95 -1.41 -14.43
C PHE A 216 0.42 -1.53 -15.11
N ALA A 217 1.50 -0.93 -14.60
CA ALA A 217 2.82 -0.97 -15.26
C ALA A 217 3.32 -2.40 -15.54
N SER A 218 3.01 -3.36 -14.67
CA SER A 218 3.35 -4.79 -14.82
C SER A 218 2.28 -5.65 -15.50
N HIS A 219 1.16 -5.06 -15.91
CA HIS A 219 0.05 -5.78 -16.55
C HIS A 219 0.47 -6.31 -17.93
N GLU A 220 0.04 -7.51 -18.29
CA GLU A 220 0.40 -8.15 -19.57
C GLU A 220 0.01 -7.33 -20.81
N VAL A 221 -1.26 -6.89 -20.86
CA VAL A 221 -1.81 -6.13 -22.00
C VAL A 221 -1.65 -4.61 -21.87
N TYR A 222 -1.80 -4.05 -20.68
CA TYR A 222 -1.79 -2.60 -20.43
C TYR A 222 -0.48 -2.09 -19.79
N GLY A 223 0.52 -2.96 -19.65
CA GLY A 223 1.81 -2.61 -19.06
C GLY A 223 2.65 -1.69 -19.93
N TYR A 224 3.59 -1.00 -19.29
CA TYR A 224 4.43 0.01 -19.91
C TYR A 224 5.75 0.16 -19.16
N LYS A 225 6.73 0.77 -19.84
CA LYS A 225 8.03 1.11 -19.24
C LYS A 225 7.98 2.50 -18.63
N LEU A 226 8.67 2.68 -17.50
CA LEU A 226 8.68 3.94 -16.75
C LEU A 226 9.67 4.94 -17.34
N ALA A 227 10.83 4.45 -17.82
CA ALA A 227 11.92 5.30 -18.27
C ALA A 227 11.53 6.36 -19.31
N PRO A 228 10.66 6.10 -20.31
CA PRO A 228 10.33 7.08 -21.35
C PRO A 228 9.64 8.36 -20.84
N PHE A 229 8.91 8.31 -19.72
CA PHE A 229 8.11 9.45 -19.26
C PHE A 229 8.32 9.82 -17.79
N ALA A 230 8.75 8.88 -16.93
CA ALA A 230 8.86 9.08 -15.49
C ALA A 230 10.30 9.23 -14.97
N ALA A 231 11.33 8.99 -15.81
CA ALA A 231 12.72 8.99 -15.38
C ALA A 231 13.13 10.29 -14.64
N GLY A 232 12.80 11.47 -15.19
CA GLY A 232 13.15 12.74 -14.56
C GLY A 232 12.45 12.98 -13.22
N ALA A 233 11.18 12.59 -13.10
CA ALA A 233 10.43 12.72 -11.84
C ALA A 233 10.98 11.77 -10.76
N LEU A 234 11.29 10.52 -11.12
CA LEU A 234 11.88 9.55 -10.19
C LEU A 234 13.30 9.93 -9.79
N GLU A 235 14.11 10.49 -10.70
CA GLU A 235 15.44 11.00 -10.39
C GLU A 235 15.37 12.19 -9.41
N GLU A 236 14.37 13.08 -9.55
CA GLU A 236 14.14 14.15 -8.56
C GLU A 236 13.83 13.58 -7.17
N VAL A 237 12.99 12.55 -7.10
CA VAL A 237 12.67 11.84 -5.85
C VAL A 237 13.93 11.27 -5.22
N GLY A 238 14.73 10.53 -5.98
CA GLY A 238 15.94 9.91 -5.45
C GLY A 238 17.01 10.93 -5.07
N ARG A 239 17.17 12.02 -5.84
CA ARG A 239 18.07 13.14 -5.46
C ARG A 239 17.67 13.76 -4.13
N LEU A 240 16.37 13.99 -3.91
CA LEU A 240 15.89 14.54 -2.64
C LEU A 240 16.05 13.54 -1.49
N ALA A 241 15.67 12.29 -1.70
CA ALA A 241 15.84 11.22 -0.70
C ALA A 241 17.32 11.09 -0.29
N ALA A 242 18.23 11.12 -1.25
CA ALA A 242 19.67 11.08 -1.01
C ALA A 242 20.16 12.28 -0.20
N LYS A 243 19.71 13.50 -0.57
CA LYS A 243 20.05 14.73 0.14
C LYS A 243 19.59 14.71 1.61
N LEU A 244 18.40 14.16 1.89
CA LEU A 244 17.80 14.13 3.22
C LEU A 244 18.17 12.86 4.02
N GLY A 245 18.85 11.90 3.40
CA GLY A 245 19.21 10.63 4.04
C GLY A 245 18.03 9.68 4.24
N HIS A 246 16.97 9.80 3.42
CA HIS A 246 15.84 8.88 3.43
C HIS A 246 16.25 7.51 2.89
N ARG A 247 15.83 6.46 3.60
CA ARG A 247 15.79 5.10 3.03
C ARG A 247 14.43 4.88 2.38
N LEU A 248 14.43 4.37 1.15
CA LEU A 248 13.22 4.04 0.39
C LEU A 248 13.19 2.55 0.12
N THR A 249 12.03 1.91 0.27
CA THR A 249 11.85 0.47 -0.06
C THR A 249 10.51 0.24 -0.75
N MET A 250 10.30 -0.96 -1.29
CA MET A 250 9.00 -1.37 -1.84
C MET A 250 8.59 -2.72 -1.29
N HIS A 251 7.30 -3.05 -1.41
CA HIS A 251 6.78 -4.37 -1.12
C HIS A 251 5.77 -4.76 -2.21
N PRO A 252 6.20 -5.45 -3.29
CA PRO A 252 5.29 -6.07 -4.26
C PRO A 252 4.12 -6.80 -3.57
N GLY A 253 2.94 -6.72 -4.17
CA GLY A 253 1.71 -7.20 -3.56
C GLY A 253 1.61 -8.74 -3.46
N GLN A 254 0.57 -9.21 -2.80
CA GLN A 254 0.30 -10.65 -2.56
C GLN A 254 0.17 -11.52 -3.83
N TYR A 255 0.01 -10.91 -5.00
CA TYR A 255 -0.11 -11.61 -6.28
C TYR A 255 1.24 -12.02 -6.89
N THR A 256 2.35 -11.48 -6.37
CA THR A 256 3.70 -11.73 -6.86
C THR A 256 4.22 -13.06 -6.27
N GLN A 257 3.77 -14.18 -6.84
CA GLN A 257 4.00 -15.52 -6.28
C GLN A 257 4.94 -16.37 -7.13
N LEU A 258 6.24 -16.28 -6.85
CA LEU A 258 7.28 -17.08 -7.52
C LEU A 258 7.19 -18.59 -7.22
N GLY A 259 6.55 -18.99 -6.12
CA GLY A 259 6.32 -20.40 -5.78
C GLY A 259 5.10 -21.03 -6.45
N SER A 260 4.36 -20.29 -7.30
CA SER A 260 3.11 -20.79 -7.88
C SER A 260 3.32 -21.99 -8.81
N PRO A 261 2.43 -23.01 -8.79
CA PRO A 261 2.43 -24.07 -9.79
C PRO A 261 1.88 -23.61 -11.15
N ARG A 262 1.29 -22.41 -11.22
CA ARG A 262 0.71 -21.86 -12.45
C ARG A 262 1.73 -20.96 -13.14
N GLN A 263 2.14 -21.35 -14.35
CA GLN A 263 3.15 -20.63 -15.12
C GLN A 263 2.80 -19.15 -15.35
N GLY A 264 1.56 -18.84 -15.74
CA GLY A 264 1.13 -17.45 -15.94
C GLY A 264 1.19 -16.58 -14.67
N VAL A 265 1.10 -17.17 -13.47
CA VAL A 265 1.30 -16.43 -12.21
C VAL A 265 2.77 -16.10 -12.00
N VAL A 266 3.66 -17.04 -12.33
CA VAL A 266 5.11 -16.82 -12.25
C VAL A 266 5.53 -15.73 -13.22
N GLU A 267 5.02 -15.76 -14.46
CA GLU A 267 5.30 -14.73 -15.48
C GLU A 267 4.82 -13.34 -15.05
N ASN A 268 3.61 -13.25 -14.48
CA ASN A 268 3.11 -12.01 -13.88
C ASN A 268 4.01 -11.53 -12.73
N ALA A 269 4.43 -12.45 -11.84
CA ALA A 269 5.30 -12.11 -10.72
C ALA A 269 6.66 -11.59 -11.19
N VAL A 270 7.24 -12.18 -12.24
CA VAL A 270 8.48 -11.70 -12.85
C VAL A 270 8.29 -10.31 -13.43
N ARG A 271 7.22 -10.06 -14.21
CA ARG A 271 6.92 -8.72 -14.75
C ARG A 271 6.76 -7.68 -13.65
N ASP A 272 6.11 -8.05 -12.55
CA ASP A 272 5.91 -7.18 -11.41
C ASP A 272 7.23 -6.81 -10.72
N LEU A 273 8.11 -7.80 -10.50
CA LEU A 273 9.44 -7.55 -9.93
C LEU A 273 10.32 -6.69 -10.83
N GLU A 274 10.26 -6.89 -12.15
CA GLU A 274 11.01 -6.06 -13.11
C GLU A 274 10.49 -4.62 -13.15
N TYR A 275 9.18 -4.39 -12.98
CA TYR A 275 8.62 -3.04 -12.81
C TYR A 275 9.17 -2.35 -11.55
N HIS A 276 9.13 -3.03 -10.41
CA HIS A 276 9.62 -2.46 -9.14
C HIS A 276 11.13 -2.20 -9.20
N ASP A 277 11.91 -3.07 -9.84
CA ASP A 277 13.34 -2.87 -10.05
C ASP A 277 13.63 -1.69 -10.98
N GLU A 278 12.87 -1.52 -12.06
CA GLU A 278 12.96 -0.34 -12.94
C GLU A 278 12.66 0.93 -12.15
N MET A 279 11.61 0.94 -11.34
CA MET A 279 11.21 2.09 -10.53
C MET A 279 12.32 2.51 -9.55
N LEU A 280 12.89 1.55 -8.80
CA LEU A 280 13.97 1.80 -7.85
C LEU A 280 15.27 2.22 -8.56
N SER A 281 15.57 1.64 -9.72
CA SER A 281 16.76 1.99 -10.51
C SER A 281 16.69 3.40 -11.10
N LEU A 282 15.49 3.87 -11.46
CA LEU A 282 15.25 5.23 -11.94
C LEU A 282 15.33 6.30 -10.85
N LEU A 283 15.34 5.92 -9.56
CA LEU A 283 15.64 6.87 -8.48
C LEU A 283 17.09 7.38 -8.55
N ARG A 284 18.02 6.64 -9.19
CA ARG A 284 19.44 7.02 -9.30
C ARG A 284 20.08 7.34 -7.94
N LEU A 285 19.74 6.53 -6.92
CA LEU A 285 20.27 6.70 -5.56
C LEU A 285 21.79 6.48 -5.52
N PRO A 286 22.50 7.12 -4.57
CA PRO A 286 23.90 6.80 -4.29
C PRO A 286 24.09 5.32 -3.97
N GLU A 287 25.26 4.77 -4.29
CA GLU A 287 25.52 3.32 -4.30
C GLU A 287 25.05 2.55 -3.05
N GLN A 288 25.30 3.06 -1.84
CA GLN A 288 24.83 2.40 -0.61
C GLN A 288 23.32 2.53 -0.43
N GLN A 289 22.73 3.69 -0.69
CA GLN A 289 21.28 3.87 -0.57
C GLN A 289 20.53 3.05 -1.63
N ASP A 290 21.12 2.88 -2.81
CA ASP A 290 20.59 2.01 -3.86
C ASP A 290 20.58 0.53 -3.42
N ARG A 291 21.64 0.07 -2.75
CA ARG A 291 21.64 -1.27 -2.10
C ARG A 291 20.56 -1.39 -1.03
N ASP A 292 20.38 -0.34 -0.24
CA ASP A 292 19.41 -0.30 0.86
C ASP A 292 17.95 -0.21 0.39
N ALA A 293 17.74 0.13 -0.90
CA ALA A 293 16.47 0.16 -1.59
C ALA A 293 16.05 -1.23 -2.08
N VAL A 294 15.44 -1.97 -1.15
CA VAL A 294 15.04 -3.37 -1.32
C VAL A 294 13.57 -3.53 -1.74
N MET A 295 13.28 -4.68 -2.36
CA MET A 295 11.93 -5.16 -2.68
C MET A 295 11.59 -6.31 -1.74
N VAL A 296 10.64 -6.09 -0.85
CA VAL A 296 10.21 -7.06 0.15
C VAL A 296 9.16 -8.00 -0.44
N LEU A 297 9.38 -9.31 -0.32
CA LEU A 297 8.48 -10.31 -0.87
C LEU A 297 8.18 -11.41 0.17
N HIS A 298 6.91 -11.73 0.39
CA HIS A 298 6.55 -12.98 1.04
C HIS A 298 6.74 -14.16 0.08
N LEU A 299 6.99 -15.36 0.59
CA LEU A 299 7.16 -16.53 -0.30
C LEU A 299 5.86 -16.87 -1.09
N GLY A 300 4.71 -16.42 -0.60
CA GLY A 300 3.40 -16.57 -1.23
C GLY A 300 2.63 -17.78 -0.69
N GLY A 301 1.71 -18.34 -1.48
CA GLY A 301 0.94 -19.51 -1.06
C GLY A 301 1.82 -20.74 -0.80
N THR A 302 1.40 -21.64 0.09
CA THR A 302 2.06 -22.95 0.30
C THR A 302 1.66 -23.99 -0.74
N PHE A 303 0.57 -23.73 -1.49
CA PHE A 303 0.01 -24.59 -2.54
C PHE A 303 -0.12 -26.07 -2.14
N GLY A 304 -0.41 -26.34 -0.85
CA GLY A 304 -0.59 -27.68 -0.29
C GLY A 304 0.71 -28.40 0.11
N ASP A 305 1.87 -27.95 -0.35
CA ASP A 305 3.17 -28.57 -0.05
C ASP A 305 4.27 -27.50 0.02
N LYS A 306 4.78 -27.26 1.24
CA LYS A 306 5.85 -26.29 1.49
C LYS A 306 7.14 -26.65 0.77
N THR A 307 7.56 -27.91 0.84
CA THR A 307 8.83 -28.36 0.24
C THR A 307 8.79 -28.19 -1.27
N ALA A 308 7.72 -28.67 -1.92
CA ALA A 308 7.56 -28.49 -3.37
C ALA A 308 7.47 -27.01 -3.77
N THR A 309 6.86 -26.17 -2.93
CA THR A 309 6.77 -24.72 -3.19
C THR A 309 8.13 -24.03 -3.09
N ILE A 310 8.94 -24.37 -2.08
CA ILE A 310 10.32 -23.88 -1.95
C ILE A 310 11.13 -24.25 -3.19
N GLU A 311 11.01 -25.49 -3.70
CA GLU A 311 11.76 -25.91 -4.88
C GLU A 311 11.34 -25.17 -6.17
N ARG A 312 10.04 -24.91 -6.34
CA ARG A 312 9.56 -24.02 -7.43
C ARG A 312 10.09 -22.60 -7.26
N PHE A 313 10.02 -22.05 -6.05
CA PHE A 313 10.57 -20.72 -5.75
C PHE A 313 12.06 -20.64 -6.09
N LYS A 314 12.87 -21.61 -5.65
CA LYS A 314 14.32 -21.68 -5.95
C LYS A 314 14.59 -21.69 -7.45
N THR A 315 13.83 -22.48 -8.20
CA THR A 315 13.95 -22.59 -9.66
C THR A 315 13.66 -21.24 -10.33
N ASN A 316 12.55 -20.62 -9.97
CA ASN A 316 12.12 -19.34 -10.55
C ASN A 316 13.02 -18.18 -10.10
N TYR A 317 13.47 -18.16 -8.84
CA TYR A 317 14.41 -17.17 -8.33
C TYR A 317 15.73 -17.18 -9.10
N LYS A 318 16.28 -18.37 -9.39
CA LYS A 318 17.52 -18.50 -10.17
C LYS A 318 17.39 -17.86 -11.56
N ALA A 319 16.21 -17.96 -12.18
CA ALA A 319 15.91 -17.39 -13.50
C ALA A 319 15.70 -15.86 -13.51
N LEU A 320 15.50 -15.21 -12.35
CA LEU A 320 15.34 -13.76 -12.27
C LEU A 320 16.58 -13.01 -12.78
N SER A 321 16.39 -11.76 -13.20
CA SER A 321 17.49 -10.88 -13.57
C SER A 321 18.44 -10.62 -12.39
N ALA A 322 19.70 -10.32 -12.69
CA ALA A 322 20.68 -10.00 -11.65
C ALA A 322 20.30 -8.73 -10.87
N SER A 323 19.59 -7.78 -11.51
CA SER A 323 19.16 -6.53 -10.88
C SER A 323 18.08 -6.80 -9.83
N VAL A 324 17.01 -7.53 -10.19
CA VAL A 324 15.98 -7.98 -9.25
C VAL A 324 16.60 -8.76 -8.09
N LYS A 325 17.52 -9.71 -8.36
CA LYS A 325 18.18 -10.51 -7.31
C LYS A 325 19.01 -9.68 -6.33
N LYS A 326 19.55 -8.52 -6.74
CA LYS A 326 20.30 -7.62 -5.84
C LYS A 326 19.40 -6.96 -4.80
N ARG A 327 18.14 -6.68 -5.14
CA ARG A 327 17.19 -5.96 -4.30
C ARG A 327 16.18 -6.84 -3.56
N LEU A 328 15.89 -8.04 -4.09
CA LEU A 328 14.90 -8.92 -3.49
C LEU A 328 15.33 -9.39 -2.09
N VAL A 329 14.42 -9.22 -1.14
CA VAL A 329 14.51 -9.75 0.23
C VAL A 329 13.24 -10.53 0.54
N LEU A 330 13.35 -11.56 1.38
CA LEU A 330 12.20 -12.35 1.82
C LEU A 330 11.74 -11.92 3.21
N GLU A 331 10.46 -12.11 3.50
CA GLU A 331 9.85 -11.81 4.79
C GLU A 331 9.01 -13.01 5.28
N ASN A 332 9.12 -13.37 6.56
CA ASN A 332 8.21 -14.34 7.19
C ASN A 332 6.78 -13.77 7.27
N ASP A 333 5.76 -14.61 7.17
CA ASP A 333 4.36 -14.15 7.09
C ASP A 333 3.46 -14.74 8.19
N ASP A 334 2.21 -14.29 8.22
CA ASP A 334 1.18 -14.64 9.19
C ASP A 334 0.24 -15.77 8.73
N VAL A 335 0.57 -16.47 7.63
CA VAL A 335 -0.28 -17.51 7.05
C VAL A 335 0.39 -18.87 6.98
N GLY A 336 1.60 -18.93 6.44
CA GLY A 336 2.22 -20.17 6.00
C GLY A 336 3.71 -20.27 6.24
N TRP A 337 4.45 -19.17 6.27
CA TRP A 337 5.92 -19.21 6.23
C TRP A 337 6.56 -18.58 7.47
N SER A 338 7.11 -19.44 8.34
CA SER A 338 7.85 -19.01 9.52
C SER A 338 9.29 -18.61 9.19
N VAL A 339 9.96 -17.96 10.14
CA VAL A 339 11.42 -17.71 10.09
C VAL A 339 12.22 -19.01 9.90
N HIS A 340 11.78 -20.11 10.52
CA HIS A 340 12.47 -21.41 10.45
C HIS A 340 12.32 -22.08 9.08
N ASP A 341 11.20 -21.83 8.38
CA ASP A 341 11.03 -22.27 7.00
C ASP A 341 11.94 -21.47 6.04
N LEU A 342 12.01 -20.14 6.23
CA LEU A 342 12.61 -19.23 5.25
C LEU A 342 14.10 -18.99 5.44
N LEU A 343 14.61 -18.96 6.67
CA LEU A 343 16.01 -18.64 6.94
C LEU A 343 16.99 -19.59 6.22
N PRO A 344 16.78 -20.92 6.19
CA PRO A 344 17.64 -21.82 5.41
C PRO A 344 17.64 -21.51 3.91
N VAL A 345 16.46 -21.19 3.34
CA VAL A 345 16.32 -20.81 1.92
C VAL A 345 17.05 -19.49 1.64
N CYS A 346 16.96 -18.53 2.55
CA CYS A 346 17.65 -17.24 2.50
C CYS A 346 19.17 -17.39 2.57
N GLU A 347 19.66 -18.29 3.43
CA GLU A 347 21.06 -18.65 3.52
C GLU A 347 21.57 -19.31 2.23
N GLU A 348 20.83 -20.29 1.69
CA GLU A 348 21.17 -21.01 0.46
C GLU A 348 21.22 -20.10 -0.78
N LEU A 349 20.17 -19.28 -0.98
CA LEU A 349 20.03 -18.44 -2.17
C LEU A 349 20.71 -17.07 -2.04
N ASN A 350 21.35 -16.80 -0.90
CA ASN A 350 21.89 -15.49 -0.54
C ASN A 350 20.82 -14.38 -0.66
N ILE A 351 19.65 -14.59 -0.06
CA ILE A 351 18.57 -13.60 0.03
C ILE A 351 18.52 -13.06 1.46
N PRO A 352 18.49 -11.74 1.69
CA PRO A 352 18.27 -11.21 3.03
C PRO A 352 16.88 -11.57 3.57
N LEU A 353 16.80 -11.95 4.84
CA LEU A 353 15.54 -12.22 5.53
C LEU A 353 15.14 -11.01 6.39
N ILE A 354 13.99 -10.41 6.12
CA ILE A 354 13.29 -9.51 7.02
C ILE A 354 12.61 -10.36 8.09
N LEU A 355 12.92 -10.05 9.34
CA LEU A 355 12.12 -10.49 10.47
C LEU A 355 10.96 -9.51 10.66
N ASP A 356 9.75 -9.99 10.45
CA ASP A 356 8.53 -9.33 10.92
C ASP A 356 8.10 -9.96 12.24
N PHE A 357 8.10 -9.15 13.31
CA PHE A 357 7.75 -9.58 14.66
C PHE A 357 6.27 -9.91 14.84
N HIS A 358 5.38 -9.22 14.11
CA HIS A 358 3.94 -9.47 14.17
C HIS A 358 3.62 -10.83 13.56
N HIS A 359 4.14 -11.07 12.36
CA HIS A 359 4.04 -12.35 11.67
C HIS A 359 4.66 -13.48 12.46
N HIS A 360 5.85 -13.27 13.04
CA HIS A 360 6.53 -14.27 13.86
C HIS A 360 5.68 -14.72 15.06
N ASN A 361 4.95 -13.80 15.68
CA ASN A 361 4.08 -14.11 16.81
C ASN A 361 2.78 -14.82 16.41
N ILE A 362 2.53 -15.02 15.11
CA ILE A 362 1.38 -15.76 14.58
C ILE A 362 1.84 -17.10 14.00
N ILE A 363 2.89 -17.10 13.16
CA ILE A 363 3.44 -18.29 12.52
C ILE A 363 4.91 -18.46 12.93
N PHE A 364 5.16 -19.47 13.74
CA PHE A 364 6.48 -19.87 14.21
C PHE A 364 6.59 -21.39 14.36
N ASP A 365 7.82 -21.90 14.45
CA ASP A 365 8.07 -23.30 14.78
C ASP A 365 8.01 -23.48 16.30
N ALA A 366 6.86 -23.96 16.78
CA ALA A 366 6.60 -24.17 18.20
C ALA A 366 7.50 -25.24 18.86
N SER A 367 8.23 -26.03 18.07
CA SER A 367 9.24 -26.98 18.59
C SER A 367 10.57 -26.31 18.91
N GLN A 368 10.83 -25.13 18.33
CA GLN A 368 12.10 -24.40 18.45
C GLN A 368 11.97 -23.15 19.31
N VAL A 369 10.86 -22.42 19.18
CA VAL A 369 10.62 -21.15 19.85
C VAL A 369 9.20 -21.07 20.41
N ARG A 370 9.01 -20.32 21.49
CA ARG A 370 7.67 -19.96 21.97
C ARG A 370 7.20 -18.66 21.31
N GLU A 371 5.89 -18.44 21.36
CA GLU A 371 5.33 -17.14 20.98
C GLU A 371 5.99 -16.03 21.81
N GLY A 372 6.26 -14.88 21.18
CA GLY A 372 6.86 -13.71 21.82
C GLY A 372 8.22 -13.36 21.23
N THR A 373 8.84 -12.33 21.78
CA THR A 373 10.04 -11.73 21.20
C THR A 373 11.36 -12.26 21.79
N HIS A 374 11.32 -13.07 22.86
CA HIS A 374 12.54 -13.52 23.54
C HIS A 374 13.28 -14.60 22.73
N ASP A 375 12.57 -15.67 22.37
CA ASP A 375 13.19 -16.89 21.84
C ASP A 375 13.67 -16.74 20.38
N ILE A 376 13.28 -15.66 19.68
CA ILE A 376 13.75 -15.34 18.33
C ILE A 376 15.11 -14.61 18.31
N VAL A 377 15.50 -13.97 19.42
CA VAL A 377 16.76 -13.19 19.52
C VAL A 377 18.00 -14.03 19.17
N PRO A 378 18.14 -15.31 19.59
CA PRO A 378 19.26 -16.15 19.21
C PRO A 378 19.43 -16.35 17.69
N LEU A 379 18.39 -16.13 16.88
CA LEU A 379 18.48 -16.20 15.42
C LEU A 379 18.98 -14.91 14.77
N PHE A 380 19.06 -13.79 15.50
CA PHE A 380 19.45 -12.49 14.94
C PHE A 380 20.83 -12.51 14.26
N PRO A 381 21.89 -13.15 14.80
CA PRO A 381 23.18 -13.21 14.11
C PRO A 381 23.09 -13.89 12.73
N ARG A 382 22.31 -14.97 12.62
CA ARG A 382 22.10 -15.67 11.34
C ARG A 382 21.31 -14.82 10.36
N ILE A 383 20.23 -14.20 10.81
CA ILE A 383 19.42 -13.28 10.01
C ILE A 383 20.30 -12.12 9.53
N LYS A 384 21.03 -11.45 10.43
CA LYS A 384 21.94 -10.34 10.10
C LYS A 384 23.00 -10.75 9.07
N ALA A 385 23.57 -11.95 9.17
CA ALA A 385 24.54 -12.43 8.20
C ALA A 385 23.97 -12.47 6.76
N THR A 386 22.66 -12.68 6.58
CA THR A 386 22.02 -12.64 5.25
C THR A 386 22.04 -11.24 4.62
N TRP A 387 22.02 -10.18 5.44
CA TRP A 387 22.13 -8.78 5.00
C TRP A 387 23.57 -8.36 4.74
N ASP A 388 24.48 -8.74 5.66
CA ASP A 388 25.89 -8.38 5.60
C ASP A 388 26.57 -8.94 4.33
N ARG A 389 26.20 -10.15 3.89
CA ARG A 389 26.69 -10.75 2.63
C ARG A 389 26.40 -9.91 1.39
N LYS A 390 25.29 -9.15 1.39
CA LYS A 390 24.94 -8.22 0.30
C LYS A 390 25.33 -6.77 0.58
N ARG A 391 25.90 -6.47 1.74
CA ARG A 391 26.23 -5.09 2.20
C ARG A 391 25.01 -4.17 2.17
N ILE A 392 23.87 -4.73 2.55
CA ILE A 392 22.60 -4.01 2.68
C ILE A 392 22.40 -3.71 4.17
N ARG A 393 22.03 -2.48 4.51
CA ARG A 393 21.63 -2.12 5.89
C ARG A 393 20.42 -2.97 6.28
N GLN A 394 20.52 -3.70 7.38
CA GLN A 394 19.43 -4.56 7.85
C GLN A 394 18.15 -3.75 8.09
N LYS A 395 17.01 -4.36 7.77
CA LYS A 395 15.66 -3.85 8.06
C LYS A 395 14.88 -4.91 8.83
N MET A 396 14.04 -4.47 9.74
CA MET A 396 13.02 -5.30 10.39
C MET A 396 11.64 -4.67 10.24
N HIS A 397 10.58 -5.47 10.38
CA HIS A 397 9.20 -4.99 10.41
C HIS A 397 8.61 -5.20 11.80
N TYR A 398 7.75 -4.26 12.21
CA TYR A 398 7.09 -4.32 13.50
C TYR A 398 5.64 -3.87 13.43
N SER A 399 4.80 -4.65 14.09
CA SER A 399 3.44 -4.30 14.47
C SER A 399 3.01 -5.16 15.64
N GLU A 400 1.74 -5.02 16.02
CA GLU A 400 1.07 -5.81 17.04
C GLU A 400 -0.31 -6.23 16.52
N PRO A 401 -0.91 -7.31 17.07
CA PRO A 401 -2.33 -7.56 16.89
C PRO A 401 -3.19 -6.41 17.43
N ARG A 402 -4.40 -6.25 16.89
CA ARG A 402 -5.39 -5.35 17.50
C ARG A 402 -5.67 -5.75 18.97
N PRO A 403 -5.88 -4.80 19.89
CA PRO A 403 -6.07 -5.09 21.31
C PRO A 403 -7.21 -6.09 21.61
N GLU A 404 -8.25 -6.10 20.80
CA GLU A 404 -9.41 -6.99 20.91
C GLU A 404 -9.19 -8.40 20.32
N ALA A 405 -8.03 -8.68 19.73
CA ALA A 405 -7.79 -9.92 18.99
C ALA A 405 -7.57 -11.14 19.91
N VAL A 406 -8.43 -12.15 19.76
CA VAL A 406 -8.32 -13.42 20.47
C VAL A 406 -7.94 -14.55 19.52
N THR A 407 -8.68 -14.75 18.43
CA THR A 407 -8.45 -15.89 17.52
C THR A 407 -7.22 -15.69 16.63
N ALA A 408 -6.66 -16.78 16.12
CA ALA A 408 -5.54 -16.71 15.17
C ALA A 408 -5.85 -15.80 13.97
N ARG A 409 -7.10 -15.85 13.46
CA ARG A 409 -7.55 -14.98 12.36
C ARG A 409 -7.64 -13.51 12.78
N GLN A 410 -8.19 -13.21 13.96
CA GLN A 410 -8.28 -11.83 14.45
C GLN A 410 -6.89 -11.21 14.64
N ARG A 411 -5.94 -12.01 15.14
CA ARG A 411 -4.58 -11.58 15.43
C ARG A 411 -3.79 -11.11 14.21
N ARG A 412 -4.15 -11.57 13.00
CA ARG A 412 -3.52 -11.14 11.75
C ARG A 412 -3.70 -9.65 11.46
N ARG A 413 -4.79 -9.06 11.94
CA ARG A 413 -5.07 -7.63 11.72
C ARG A 413 -4.09 -6.78 12.52
N HIS A 414 -3.40 -5.90 11.81
CA HIS A 414 -2.43 -4.97 12.38
C HIS A 414 -3.13 -3.95 13.31
N ASN A 415 -2.48 -3.68 14.44
CA ASN A 415 -2.85 -2.61 15.34
C ASN A 415 -2.74 -1.26 14.59
N PRO A 416 -3.75 -0.38 14.64
CA PRO A 416 -3.64 0.96 14.08
C PRO A 416 -2.47 1.76 14.65
N ARG A 417 -2.14 1.56 15.95
CA ARG A 417 -1.00 2.19 16.64
C ARG A 417 -0.36 1.20 17.61
N PRO A 418 0.67 0.46 17.17
CA PRO A 418 1.51 -0.35 18.05
C PRO A 418 2.08 0.49 19.20
N SER A 419 2.27 -0.16 20.35
CA SER A 419 2.61 0.51 21.61
C SER A 419 4.03 0.22 22.11
N GLY A 420 4.64 -0.87 21.65
CA GLY A 420 5.98 -1.29 22.04
C GLY A 420 7.09 -1.01 21.02
N LEU A 421 8.30 -1.46 21.34
CA LEU A 421 9.40 -1.64 20.39
C LEU A 421 9.93 -3.07 20.53
N PRO A 422 10.30 -3.74 19.42
CA PRO A 422 10.88 -5.08 19.50
C PRO A 422 12.33 -5.01 19.99
N PRO A 423 12.91 -6.13 20.48
CA PRO A 423 14.27 -6.19 21.02
C PRO A 423 15.37 -6.12 19.95
N CYS A 424 15.20 -5.30 18.92
CA CYS A 424 16.15 -5.10 17.81
C CYS A 424 17.33 -4.20 18.21
N PRO A 425 18.43 -4.16 17.44
CA PRO A 425 19.50 -3.18 17.67
C PRO A 425 18.99 -1.73 17.74
N ASP A 426 19.61 -0.89 18.58
CA ASP A 426 19.21 0.51 18.78
C ASP A 426 19.37 1.39 17.53
N ASP A 427 20.13 0.92 16.54
CA ASP A 427 20.38 1.58 15.26
C ASP A 427 19.58 0.99 14.08
N MET A 428 18.60 0.12 14.33
CA MET A 428 17.84 -0.58 13.30
C MET A 428 17.01 0.35 12.40
N ASP A 429 16.89 0.01 11.11
CA ASP A 429 15.85 0.59 10.27
C ASP A 429 14.57 -0.25 10.45
N LEU A 430 13.62 0.27 11.22
CA LEU A 430 12.40 -0.43 11.64
C LEU A 430 11.18 0.14 10.91
N MET A 431 10.53 -0.70 10.10
CA MET A 431 9.27 -0.34 9.43
C MET A 431 8.09 -0.65 10.34
N ILE A 432 7.29 0.37 10.64
CA ILE A 432 6.06 0.24 11.42
C ILE A 432 4.91 -0.07 10.46
N GLU A 433 4.46 -1.33 10.50
CA GLU A 433 3.37 -1.87 9.68
C GLU A 433 2.03 -1.60 10.40
N ALA A 434 1.49 -0.39 10.24
CA ALA A 434 0.27 0.02 10.94
C ALA A 434 -0.76 0.66 10.01
N LYS A 435 -2.03 0.70 10.46
CA LYS A 435 -3.12 1.33 9.71
C LYS A 435 -3.01 2.85 9.69
N ASP A 436 -2.66 3.47 10.82
CA ASP A 436 -2.58 4.93 10.96
C ASP A 436 -1.23 5.51 10.50
N LYS A 437 -0.37 4.71 9.85
CA LYS A 437 0.84 5.16 9.13
C LYS A 437 1.77 6.03 9.99
N GLU A 438 2.00 7.28 9.61
CA GLU A 438 2.89 8.19 10.32
C GLU A 438 2.43 8.48 11.75
N GLN A 439 1.12 8.39 12.03
CA GLN A 439 0.59 8.58 13.39
C GLN A 439 1.01 7.45 14.34
N ALA A 440 1.21 6.24 13.83
CA ALA A 440 1.76 5.14 14.61
C ALA A 440 3.23 5.40 14.97
N VAL A 441 4.01 5.94 14.04
CA VAL A 441 5.39 6.38 14.29
C VAL A 441 5.42 7.48 15.34
N PHE A 442 4.58 8.51 15.21
CA PHE A 442 4.43 9.56 16.22
C PHE A 442 4.02 9.05 17.60
N GLY A 443 3.12 8.07 17.65
CA GLY A 443 2.73 7.40 18.89
C GLY A 443 3.93 6.78 19.61
N LEU A 444 4.77 6.04 18.88
CA LEU A 444 6.01 5.46 19.41
C LEU A 444 7.03 6.53 19.81
N MET A 445 7.19 7.58 18.99
CA MET A 445 8.08 8.70 19.31
C MET A 445 7.72 9.36 20.63
N ARG A 446 6.43 9.66 20.86
CA ARG A 446 5.96 10.25 22.12
C ARG A 446 6.11 9.29 23.31
N THR A 447 5.67 8.04 23.16
CA THR A 447 5.71 7.03 24.23
C THR A 447 7.13 6.82 24.76
N PHE A 448 8.11 6.73 23.86
CA PHE A 448 9.50 6.44 24.21
C PHE A 448 10.43 7.65 24.17
N LYS A 449 9.90 8.86 23.96
CA LYS A 449 10.66 10.11 23.81
C LYS A 449 11.80 9.98 22.79
N LEU A 450 11.51 9.36 21.65
CA LEU A 450 12.48 9.15 20.56
C LEU A 450 12.85 10.49 19.91
N PRO A 451 14.03 10.62 19.25
CA PRO A 451 14.43 11.87 18.62
C PRO A 451 13.33 12.51 17.76
N GLY A 452 13.01 13.78 18.00
CA GLY A 452 11.96 14.54 17.30
C GLY A 452 10.54 14.42 17.89
N TRP A 453 10.35 13.73 19.02
CA TRP A 453 9.03 13.55 19.66
C TRP A 453 8.33 14.85 20.06
N ASP A 454 9.10 15.92 20.27
CA ASP A 454 8.68 17.28 20.63
C ASP A 454 8.49 18.20 19.42
N GLY A 455 8.75 17.71 18.20
CA GLY A 455 8.64 18.47 16.95
C GLY A 455 7.25 18.54 16.33
N PHE A 456 6.23 17.97 16.98
CA PHE A 456 4.85 17.98 16.48
C PHE A 456 3.80 18.09 17.60
N ALA A 457 2.73 18.81 17.31
CA ALA A 457 1.66 19.11 18.24
C ALA A 457 0.32 18.45 17.85
N ASP A 458 -0.60 18.44 18.82
CA ASP A 458 -1.96 17.97 18.61
C ASP A 458 -2.72 18.93 17.69
N ILE A 459 -3.46 18.36 16.74
CA ILE A 459 -4.41 19.11 15.93
C ILE A 459 -5.51 19.70 16.82
N ILE A 460 -6.00 20.86 16.44
CA ILE A 460 -7.25 21.39 17.00
C ILE A 460 -8.39 20.69 16.23
N PRO A 461 -9.36 20.06 16.92
CA PRO A 461 -10.43 19.33 16.25
C PRO A 461 -11.15 20.18 15.19
N TYR A 462 -11.21 19.67 13.95
CA TYR A 462 -11.89 20.30 12.81
C TYR A 462 -11.27 21.62 12.32
N GLU A 463 -10.07 21.96 12.79
CA GLU A 463 -9.35 23.18 12.42
C GLU A 463 -8.00 22.83 11.78
N ARG A 464 -7.80 23.32 10.55
CA ARG A 464 -6.54 23.19 9.80
C ARG A 464 -6.19 24.55 9.20
N THR A 465 -5.24 25.23 9.82
CA THR A 465 -4.75 26.55 9.38
C THR A 465 -3.81 26.45 8.17
N ASP A 466 -3.30 25.25 7.90
CA ASP A 466 -2.34 24.94 6.84
C ASP A 466 -3.00 24.34 5.59
N ASP A 467 -4.32 24.38 5.45
CA ASP A 467 -5.04 23.84 4.30
C ASP A 467 -5.63 24.99 3.45
N LYS A 468 -5.67 24.85 2.11
CA LYS A 468 -6.27 25.88 1.22
C LYS A 468 -7.80 25.98 1.37
N ARG A 469 -8.44 25.11 2.18
CA ARG A 469 -9.89 25.17 2.44
C ARG A 469 -10.19 26.39 3.30
N GLY A 470 -10.62 27.48 2.65
CA GLY A 470 -11.00 28.72 3.33
C GLY A 470 -11.92 28.46 4.53
N ALA A 471 -11.61 29.09 5.67
CA ALA A 471 -12.43 29.00 6.87
C ALA A 471 -13.90 29.29 6.53
N PRO A 472 -14.87 28.50 7.05
CA PRO A 472 -16.27 28.80 6.80
C PRO A 472 -16.58 30.20 7.36
N LYS A 473 -16.88 31.15 6.45
CA LYS A 473 -17.30 32.50 6.84
C LYS A 473 -18.43 32.38 7.86
N LYS A 474 -18.21 32.88 9.09
CA LYS A 474 -19.30 33.14 10.03
C LYS A 474 -20.21 34.15 9.32
N VAL A 475 -21.38 33.72 8.89
CA VAL A 475 -22.44 34.65 8.45
C VAL A 475 -22.88 35.38 9.71
N VAL A 476 -22.35 36.58 9.93
CA VAL A 476 -22.90 37.50 10.91
C VAL A 476 -24.29 37.84 10.40
N ARG A 477 -25.32 37.31 11.05
CA ARG A 477 -26.70 37.71 10.82
C ARG A 477 -26.84 39.15 11.34
N GLY A 478 -26.61 40.11 10.47
CA GLY A 478 -27.04 41.49 10.69
C GLY A 478 -28.56 41.51 10.73
N THR A 479 -29.11 42.04 11.82
CA THR A 479 -30.53 42.37 11.95
C THR A 479 -30.90 43.43 10.93
N GLU A 480 -31.69 43.07 9.92
CA GLU A 480 -32.33 44.01 9.02
C GLU A 480 -33.45 44.75 9.76
N THR A 481 -33.24 46.03 10.08
CA THR A 481 -34.32 46.99 10.28
C THR A 481 -34.56 47.75 8.98
N LYS A 482 -35.77 47.59 8.45
CA LYS A 482 -36.27 48.32 7.27
C LYS A 482 -36.41 49.81 7.58
N ALA A 483 -35.87 50.67 6.72
CA ALA A 483 -36.42 51.98 6.43
C ALA A 483 -36.06 52.38 4.98
N ALA A 484 -37.05 52.93 4.27
CA ALA A 484 -37.02 53.27 2.86
C ALA A 484 -36.36 54.64 2.60
N GLY A 485 -35.80 54.83 1.40
CA GLY A 485 -35.60 56.16 0.82
C GLY A 485 -34.34 56.37 -0.05
N ASP A 486 -34.58 56.39 -1.36
CA ASP A 486 -34.03 57.35 -2.35
C ASP A 486 -32.62 57.20 -2.97
N ILE A 487 -32.54 57.69 -4.21
CA ILE A 487 -31.59 57.41 -5.28
C ILE A 487 -30.36 58.35 -5.26
N GLY A 488 -29.17 57.76 -5.47
CA GLY A 488 -28.11 58.35 -6.28
C GLY A 488 -26.89 58.94 -5.57
N LYS A 489 -25.73 58.26 -5.66
CA LYS A 489 -24.46 58.82 -6.17
C LYS A 489 -23.32 57.78 -6.11
N VAL A 490 -22.58 57.72 -7.21
CA VAL A 490 -21.27 57.08 -7.32
C VAL A 490 -20.30 57.79 -6.37
N GLY A 491 -19.63 57.03 -5.53
CA GLY A 491 -18.61 57.48 -4.60
C GLY A 491 -17.70 56.32 -4.25
N ASP A 492 -16.49 56.37 -4.80
CA ASP A 492 -15.35 55.51 -4.52
C ASP A 492 -15.12 55.41 -3.01
N ALA A 493 -15.19 54.19 -2.49
CA ALA A 493 -14.84 53.85 -1.12
C ALA A 493 -14.16 52.48 -1.16
N SER A 494 -12.86 52.53 -1.38
CA SER A 494 -11.89 51.52 -0.98
C SER A 494 -12.28 50.90 0.37
N SER A 495 -12.95 49.75 0.32
CA SER A 495 -13.04 48.89 1.50
C SER A 495 -11.81 48.01 1.49
N GLU A 496 -10.93 48.29 2.45
CA GLU A 496 -9.78 47.46 2.78
C GLU A 496 -10.23 46.01 2.93
N ILE A 497 -9.86 45.21 1.93
CA ILE A 497 -10.01 43.76 1.92
C ILE A 497 -8.95 43.24 2.89
N GLY A 498 -9.35 43.03 4.15
CA GLY A 498 -8.53 42.28 5.12
C GLY A 498 -8.24 40.89 4.56
N GLY A 499 -6.96 40.65 4.28
CA GLY A 499 -6.44 39.47 3.60
C GLY A 499 -6.87 38.17 4.27
N VAL A 500 -7.30 37.22 3.44
CA VAL A 500 -7.09 35.81 3.77
C VAL A 500 -5.61 35.61 3.48
N ASP A 501 -4.78 35.40 4.50
CA ASP A 501 -3.37 35.08 4.28
C ASP A 501 -3.31 33.86 3.34
N GLU A 502 -2.83 34.07 2.12
CA GLU A 502 -2.60 32.99 1.17
C GLU A 502 -1.46 32.13 1.72
N VAL A 503 -1.78 30.96 2.26
CA VAL A 503 -0.77 29.98 2.69
C VAL A 503 0.11 29.63 1.50
N ALA A 504 1.42 29.87 1.63
CA ALA A 504 2.39 29.55 0.60
C ALA A 504 2.29 28.08 0.19
N GLU A 505 2.50 27.77 -1.10
CA GLU A 505 2.25 26.40 -1.60
C GLU A 505 3.09 25.33 -0.90
N ASP A 506 4.28 25.71 -0.46
CA ASP A 506 5.20 24.88 0.28
C ASP A 506 4.90 24.76 1.78
N GLU A 507 3.95 25.51 2.33
CA GLU A 507 3.49 25.39 3.72
C GLU A 507 2.18 24.57 3.86
N ILE A 508 1.50 24.29 2.74
CA ILE A 508 0.22 23.57 2.77
C ILE A 508 0.36 22.13 3.24
N GLY A 509 -0.39 21.73 4.26
CA GLY A 509 -0.31 20.38 4.80
C GLY A 509 0.94 20.14 5.65
N MET A 510 1.66 21.20 6.05
CA MET A 510 2.86 21.12 6.88
C MET A 510 2.58 21.40 8.37
N GLY A 511 1.33 21.39 8.82
CA GLY A 511 0.98 21.55 10.24
C GLY A 511 1.02 22.98 10.78
N GLY A 512 1.25 23.97 9.92
CA GLY A 512 1.35 25.39 10.31
C GLY A 512 2.55 25.69 11.22
N GLU A 513 2.51 26.85 11.87
CA GLU A 513 3.56 27.35 12.77
C GLU A 513 3.82 26.40 13.96
N ASP A 514 2.74 25.85 14.52
CA ASP A 514 2.78 24.96 15.69
C ASP A 514 3.09 23.49 15.36
N GLY A 515 3.21 23.12 14.08
CA GLY A 515 3.41 21.73 13.67
C GLY A 515 2.29 20.77 14.10
N ARG A 516 1.04 21.22 14.01
CA ARG A 516 -0.16 20.48 14.42
C ARG A 516 -0.54 19.40 13.42
N VAL A 517 -0.03 18.19 13.66
CA VAL A 517 -0.20 17.03 12.74
C VAL A 517 -0.54 15.72 13.45
N TYR A 518 -0.72 15.72 14.77
CA TYR A 518 -1.05 14.52 15.52
C TYR A 518 -2.48 14.55 16.06
N TRP A 519 -3.18 13.42 16.02
CA TRP A 519 -4.51 13.27 16.61
C TRP A 519 -4.63 11.94 17.38
N PRO A 520 -5.54 11.82 18.37
CA PRO A 520 -5.80 10.56 19.05
C PRO A 520 -6.31 9.44 18.11
N PRO A 521 -6.13 8.15 18.46
CA PRO A 521 -6.66 7.04 17.66
C PRO A 521 -8.16 7.18 17.40
N GLY A 522 -8.57 6.90 16.17
CA GLY A 522 -9.99 6.94 15.77
C GLY A 522 -10.56 8.33 15.49
N MET A 523 -9.79 9.41 15.63
CA MET A 523 -10.23 10.80 15.44
C MET A 523 -9.83 11.40 14.08
N GLU A 524 -9.75 10.57 13.03
CA GLU A 524 -9.36 10.99 11.67
C GLU A 524 -10.29 12.08 11.11
N GLU A 525 -11.55 12.09 11.53
CA GLU A 525 -12.55 13.07 11.09
C GLU A 525 -12.23 14.51 11.51
N TRP A 526 -11.36 14.70 12.49
CA TRP A 526 -10.90 16.02 12.93
C TRP A 526 -10.07 16.73 11.86
N LEU A 527 -9.53 16.01 10.87
CA LEU A 527 -8.82 16.60 9.73
C LEU A 527 -9.73 17.33 8.73
N ARG A 528 -11.04 17.24 8.90
CA ARG A 528 -12.04 17.83 8.00
C ARG A 528 -12.84 18.91 8.74
N PRO A 529 -13.35 19.94 8.04
CA PRO A 529 -14.25 20.89 8.67
C PRO A 529 -15.49 20.20 9.26
N LYS A 530 -15.98 20.70 10.40
CA LYS A 530 -17.19 20.16 11.04
C LYS A 530 -18.37 20.21 10.07
N LYS A 531 -19.00 19.06 9.82
CA LYS A 531 -20.22 19.00 8.98
C LYS A 531 -21.28 19.90 9.62
N ARG A 532 -21.89 20.81 8.84
CA ARG A 532 -23.03 21.62 9.31
C ARG A 532 -24.18 20.68 9.65
N GLU A 533 -24.60 20.67 10.92
CA GLU A 533 -25.84 20.02 11.33
C GLU A 533 -27.02 20.78 10.70
N VAL A 534 -27.65 20.19 9.68
CA VAL A 534 -28.94 20.70 9.20
C VAL A 534 -29.97 20.30 10.25
N LYS A 535 -30.30 21.22 11.15
CA LYS A 535 -31.51 21.06 11.98
C LYS A 535 -32.69 20.90 11.01
N LYS A 536 -33.26 19.70 10.93
CA LYS A 536 -34.59 19.53 10.34
C LYS A 536 -35.51 20.48 11.11
N SER A 537 -36.14 21.44 10.41
CA SER A 537 -37.20 22.22 11.03
C SER A 537 -38.30 21.23 11.43
N THR A 538 -38.48 21.06 12.73
CA THR A 538 -39.66 20.42 13.30
C THR A 538 -40.92 21.21 12.97
#